data_AF-A0A0K0F2Z5-F1
#
_entry.id   AF-A0A0K0F2Z5-F1
#
_cell.length_a   1.000
_cell.length_b   1.000
_cell.length_c   1.000
_cell.angle_alpha   90.00
_cell.angle_beta   90.00
_cell.angle_gamma   90.00
#
_symmetry.space_group_name_H-M   'P 1'
#
loop_
_entity.id
_entity.type
_entity.pdbx_description
1 polymer ?
#
loop_
_entity_poly.entity_id
_entity_poly.type
_entity_poly.pdbx_seq_one_letter_code
_entity_poly.pdbx_strand_id
1 'polypeptide(L)'
;MFQIHEQVRKFCDRSQYGCATYIIVTTQGRLNKFLFKGYVHLNKLCSMVLDDANRLMEYNFANDITNTLEFPSCVPLMSRQNLLFLQHSHQSHTNILVNRSKKYRYF
;
A
#
# COMPACT_ATOMS: atom_id res chain seq x y z
N MET A 1 6.62 13.35 16.19
CA MET A 1 5.82 12.15 15.82
C MET A 1 6.76 11.12 15.17
N PHE A 2 7.47 10.35 16.00
CA PHE A 2 8.52 9.39 15.62
C PHE A 2 8.32 8.04 16.34
N GLN A 3 7.07 7.56 16.45
CA GLN A 3 6.76 6.33 17.20
C GLN A 3 6.60 5.07 16.33
N ILE A 4 6.76 5.17 15.01
CA ILE A 4 6.54 4.02 14.11
C ILE A 4 7.77 3.07 14.10
N HIS A 5 8.94 3.52 14.57
CA HIS A 5 10.17 2.72 14.49
C HIS A 5 10.26 1.57 15.52
N GLU A 6 9.53 1.66 16.64
CA GLU A 6 9.66 0.71 17.73
C GLU A 6 8.64 -0.45 17.67
N GLN A 7 7.44 -0.20 17.16
CA GLN A 7 6.40 -1.24 17.09
C GLN A 7 6.58 -2.22 15.93
N VAL A 8 7.18 -1.79 14.80
CA VAL A 8 7.46 -2.68 13.66
C VAL A 8 8.46 -3.78 14.03
N ARG A 9 9.34 -3.53 15.02
CA ARG A 9 10.33 -4.51 15.48
C ARG A 9 9.71 -5.68 16.25
N LYS A 10 8.55 -5.48 16.91
CA LYS A 10 7.88 -6.51 17.73
C LYS A 10 7.08 -7.53 16.93
N PHE A 11 6.82 -7.29 15.64
CA PHE A 11 6.17 -8.29 14.76
C PHE A 11 7.16 -9.30 14.18
N CYS A 12 8.47 -9.03 14.25
CA CYS A 12 9.52 -9.86 13.66
C CYS A 12 10.02 -11.00 14.58
N ASP A 13 9.57 -11.11 15.82
CA ASP A 13 10.21 -11.99 16.80
C ASP A 13 9.71 -13.45 16.79
N ARG A 14 8.92 -13.86 15.78
CA ARG A 14 8.31 -15.22 15.77
C ARG A 14 8.03 -15.90 14.43
N SER A 15 8.70 -15.56 13.31
CA SER A 15 8.55 -16.39 12.11
C SER A 15 9.70 -17.37 11.91
N GLN A 16 9.38 -18.64 12.12
CA GLN A 16 10.03 -19.84 11.58
C GLN A 16 10.05 -19.89 10.02
N TYR A 17 9.91 -18.73 9.37
CA TYR A 17 9.91 -18.54 7.92
C TYR A 17 10.86 -17.36 7.66
N GLY A 18 11.96 -17.61 6.96
CA GLY A 18 13.15 -16.75 6.85
C GLY A 18 12.99 -15.44 6.07
N CYS A 19 11.92 -14.67 6.30
CA CYS A 19 11.75 -13.33 5.73
C CYS A 19 11.32 -12.36 6.82
N ALA A 20 12.21 -11.44 7.22
CA ALA A 20 11.86 -10.30 8.07
C ALA A 20 10.73 -9.51 7.37
N THR A 21 9.54 -9.52 7.97
CA THR A 21 8.37 -8.83 7.40
C THR A 21 8.34 -7.41 7.92
N TYR A 22 8.66 -6.45 7.05
CA TYR A 22 8.60 -5.03 7.37
C TYR A 22 7.24 -4.46 6.97
N ILE A 23 6.53 -3.82 7.92
CA ILE A 23 5.29 -3.08 7.64
C ILE A 23 5.66 -1.60 7.50
N ILE A 24 5.34 -1.00 6.35
CA ILE A 24 5.54 0.43 6.09
C ILE A 24 4.17 1.10 5.99
N VAL A 25 3.90 2.01 6.92
CA VAL A 25 2.72 2.89 6.86
C VAL A 25 3.19 4.28 6.46
N THR A 26 2.63 4.80 5.37
CA THR A 26 3.07 6.08 4.80
C THR A 26 1.93 6.77 4.07
N THR A 27 2.00 8.09 3.97
CA THR A 27 1.19 8.84 3.02
C THR A 27 1.76 8.68 1.60
N GLN A 28 0.89 8.82 0.59
CA GLN A 28 1.27 8.60 -0.81
C GLN A 28 2.41 9.52 -1.26
N GLY A 29 2.34 10.81 -0.95
CA GLY A 29 3.39 11.77 -1.33
C GLY A 29 4.77 11.45 -0.73
N ARG A 30 4.83 10.94 0.51
CA ARG A 30 6.10 10.52 1.12
C ARG A 30 6.62 9.22 0.53
N LEU A 31 5.74 8.27 0.22
CA LEU A 31 6.12 7.03 -0.45
C LEU A 31 6.78 7.32 -1.79
N ASN A 32 6.15 8.15 -2.63
CA ASN A 32 6.71 8.56 -3.93
C ASN A 32 8.11 9.14 -3.77
N LYS A 33 8.30 10.09 -2.85
CA LYS A 33 9.62 10.69 -2.58
C LYS A 33 10.68 9.64 -2.22
N PHE A 34 10.32 8.62 -1.46
CA PHE A 34 11.26 7.55 -1.08
C PHE A 34 11.54 6.56 -2.20
N LEU A 35 10.53 6.24 -3.03
CA LEU A 35 10.71 5.43 -4.23
C LEU A 35 11.64 6.11 -5.24
N PHE A 36 11.38 7.38 -5.58
CA PHE A 36 12.20 8.13 -6.54
C PHE A 36 13.64 8.37 -6.07
N LYS A 37 13.85 8.45 -4.75
CA LYS A 37 15.20 8.55 -4.17
C LYS A 37 15.91 7.21 -4.00
N GLY A 38 15.24 6.09 -4.28
CA GLY A 38 15.80 4.75 -4.10
C GLY A 38 15.96 4.30 -2.65
N TYR A 39 15.26 4.94 -1.70
CA TYR A 39 15.28 4.51 -0.29
C TYR A 39 14.35 3.32 -0.02
N VAL A 40 13.33 3.16 -0.87
CA VAL A 40 12.36 2.07 -0.78
C VAL A 40 12.32 1.35 -2.12
N HIS A 41 12.30 0.02 -2.05
CA HIS A 41 12.19 -0.88 -3.20
C HIS A 41 11.01 -1.81 -2.97
N LEU A 42 10.18 -1.99 -4.00
CA LEU A 42 8.93 -2.77 -3.89
C LEU A 42 9.10 -4.21 -4.44
N ASN A 43 10.34 -4.67 -4.66
CA ASN A 43 10.64 -5.97 -5.29
C ASN A 43 10.25 -7.19 -4.44
N LYS A 44 9.99 -6.98 -3.15
CA LYS A 44 9.55 -8.01 -2.21
C LYS A 44 8.18 -7.69 -1.60
N LEU A 45 7.40 -6.83 -2.25
CA LEU A 45 6.08 -6.43 -1.77
C LEU A 45 5.10 -7.61 -1.85
N CYS A 46 4.75 -8.19 -0.70
CA CYS A 46 3.76 -9.28 -0.62
C CYS A 46 2.32 -8.77 -0.50
N SER A 47 2.13 -7.61 0.13
CA SER A 47 0.80 -7.05 0.38
C SER A 47 0.79 -5.54 0.29
N MET A 48 -0.23 -4.98 -0.33
CA MET A 48 -0.51 -3.56 -0.37
C MET A 48 -1.91 -3.30 0.18
N VAL A 49 -2.01 -2.34 1.09
CA VAL A 49 -3.27 -1.93 1.70
C VAL A 49 -3.48 -0.46 1.40
N LEU A 50 -4.63 -0.15 0.80
CA LEU A 50 -5.12 1.22 0.69
C LEU A 50 -6.23 1.42 1.71
N ASP A 51 -5.89 2.14 2.77
CA ASP A 51 -6.83 2.59 3.77
C ASP A 51 -7.53 3.89 3.32
N ASP A 52 -8.81 4.01 3.67
CA ASP A 52 -9.70 5.11 3.31
C ASP A 52 -9.55 5.56 1.85
N ALA A 53 -9.68 4.60 0.93
CA ALA A 53 -9.34 4.85 -0.46
C ALA A 53 -10.26 5.85 -1.15
N ASN A 54 -11.50 6.04 -0.69
CA ASN A 54 -12.37 7.14 -1.15
C ASN A 54 -11.66 8.49 -1.01
N ARG A 55 -11.11 8.74 0.17
CA ARG A 55 -10.41 9.99 0.48
C ARG A 55 -9.12 10.15 -0.35
N LEU A 56 -8.43 9.06 -0.65
CA LEU A 56 -7.29 9.09 -1.57
C LEU A 56 -7.71 9.52 -2.99
N MET A 57 -8.88 9.08 -3.45
CA MET A 57 -9.42 9.50 -4.76
C MET A 57 -9.87 10.96 -4.73
N GLU A 58 -10.53 11.41 -3.66
CA GLU A 58 -10.93 12.82 -3.47
C GLU A 58 -9.74 13.78 -3.50
N TYR A 59 -8.60 13.36 -2.95
CA TYR A 59 -7.35 14.12 -3.01
C TYR A 59 -6.54 13.93 -4.31
N ASN A 60 -7.12 13.32 -5.35
CA ASN A 60 -6.50 13.10 -6.65
C ASN A 60 -5.20 12.25 -6.61
N PHE A 61 -5.00 11.42 -5.58
CA PHE A 61 -3.83 10.53 -5.50
C PHE A 61 -3.90 9.32 -6.43
N ALA A 62 -4.99 9.15 -7.19
CA ALA A 62 -5.18 8.02 -8.08
C ALA A 62 -3.99 7.80 -9.03
N ASN A 63 -3.49 8.88 -9.66
CA ASN A 63 -2.36 8.80 -10.58
C ASN A 63 -1.06 8.43 -9.85
N ASP A 64 -0.82 9.01 -8.67
CA ASP A 64 0.36 8.71 -7.86
C ASP A 64 0.40 7.25 -7.40
N ILE A 65 -0.76 6.70 -7.04
CA ILE A 65 -0.86 5.30 -6.65
C ILE A 65 -0.62 4.42 -7.89
N THR A 66 -1.23 4.72 -9.04
CA THR A 66 -0.97 3.99 -10.29
C THR A 66 0.51 4.00 -10.65
N ASN A 67 1.17 5.16 -10.59
CA ASN A 67 2.61 5.29 -10.80
C ASN A 67 3.44 4.44 -9.84
N THR A 68 3.00 4.32 -8.57
CA THR A 68 3.64 3.43 -7.60
C THR A 68 3.50 1.97 -7.99
N LEU A 69 2.33 1.57 -8.50
CA LEU A 69 2.06 0.18 -8.90
C LEU A 69 2.75 -0.24 -10.18
N GLU A 70 2.93 0.70 -11.10
CA GLU A 70 3.61 0.51 -12.38
C GLU A 70 5.11 0.76 -12.26
N PHE A 71 5.59 1.14 -11.08
CA PHE A 71 7.00 1.36 -10.83
C PHE A 71 7.79 0.08 -11.16
N PRO A 72 8.94 0.16 -11.87
CA PRO A 72 9.64 -1.03 -12.37
C PRO A 72 10.02 -2.06 -11.30
N SER A 73 10.24 -1.58 -10.08
CA SER A 73 10.61 -2.39 -8.92
C SER A 73 9.41 -3.04 -8.23
N CYS A 74 8.18 -2.65 -8.56
CA CYS A 74 6.97 -3.15 -7.92
C CYS A 74 6.62 -4.55 -8.43
N VAL A 75 6.44 -5.49 -7.50
CA VAL A 75 5.90 -6.82 -7.78
C VAL A 75 4.56 -6.69 -8.52
N PRO A 76 4.28 -7.45 -9.60
CA PRO A 76 3.03 -7.34 -10.35
C PRO A 76 1.76 -7.47 -9.50
N LEU A 77 0.68 -6.84 -9.94
CA LEU A 77 -0.62 -6.84 -9.26
C LEU A 77 -1.12 -8.25 -8.90
N MET A 78 -0.90 -9.22 -9.79
CA MET A 78 -1.37 -10.61 -9.62
C MET A 78 -0.48 -11.46 -8.71
N SER A 79 0.72 -10.97 -8.38
CA SER A 79 1.72 -11.70 -7.58
C SER A 79 1.75 -11.22 -6.12
N ARG A 80 0.80 -10.37 -5.72
CA ARG A 80 0.71 -9.79 -4.38
C ARG A 80 -0.74 -9.66 -3.93
N GLN A 81 -0.96 -9.56 -2.63
CA GLN A 81 -2.28 -9.30 -2.06
C GLN A 81 -2.58 -7.79 -2.11
N ASN A 82 -3.72 -7.40 -2.68
CA ASN A 82 -4.18 -6.02 -2.70
C ASN A 82 -5.48 -5.90 -1.90
N LEU A 83 -5.47 -5.09 -0.84
CA LEU A 83 -6.61 -4.85 0.04
C LEU A 83 -7.01 -3.39 -0.06
N LEU A 84 -8.31 -3.15 -0.22
CA LEU A 84 -8.90 -1.83 -0.36
C LEU A 84 -9.97 -1.64 0.71
N PHE A 85 -9.80 -0.64 1.57
CA PHE A 85 -10.78 -0.28 2.59
C PHE A 85 -11.47 1.03 2.20
N LEU A 86 -12.81 1.02 2.25
CA LEU A 86 -13.66 2.12 1.82
C LEU A 86 -14.61 2.50 2.95
N GLN A 87 -14.79 3.80 3.18
CA GLN A 87 -15.81 4.31 4.11
C GLN A 87 -17.21 4.22 3.49
N HIS A 88 -17.34 4.64 2.23
CA HIS A 88 -18.62 4.67 1.52
C HIS A 88 -18.51 3.92 0.19
N SER A 89 -19.55 3.18 -0.19
CA SER A 89 -19.65 2.62 -1.55
C SER A 89 -20.23 3.67 -2.48
N HIS A 90 -19.38 4.58 -2.99
CA HIS A 90 -19.75 5.40 -4.14
C HIS A 90 -19.19 4.77 -5.42
N GLN A 91 -20.06 4.55 -6.40
CA GLN A 91 -19.83 3.65 -7.53
C GLN A 91 -19.04 4.28 -8.70
N SER A 92 -18.43 5.45 -8.50
CA SER A 92 -18.03 6.33 -9.62
C SER A 92 -16.56 6.30 -10.02
N HIS A 93 -15.67 5.62 -9.28
CA HIS A 93 -14.23 5.65 -9.60
C HIS A 93 -13.70 4.25 -9.90
N THR A 94 -13.92 3.81 -11.15
CA THR A 94 -13.31 2.61 -11.73
C THR A 94 -11.84 2.88 -12.01
N ASN A 95 -10.99 2.75 -11.00
CA ASN A 95 -9.55 2.69 -11.19
C ASN A 95 -9.06 1.23 -11.15
N ILE A 96 -7.96 0.92 -11.85
CA ILE A 96 -7.45 -0.45 -12.04
C ILE A 96 -7.25 -1.18 -10.70
N LEU A 97 -6.86 -0.44 -9.66
CA LEU A 97 -6.76 -0.91 -8.28
C LEU A 97 -8.08 -1.45 -7.71
N VAL A 98 -9.17 -0.75 -7.96
CA VAL A 98 -10.49 -1.05 -7.41
C VAL A 98 -11.01 -2.37 -7.98
N ASN A 99 -10.74 -2.67 -9.25
CA ASN A 99 -11.18 -3.91 -9.89
C ASN A 99 -10.36 -5.14 -9.49
N ARG A 100 -9.13 -4.95 -9.01
CA ARG A 100 -8.17 -6.03 -8.74
C ARG A 100 -7.81 -6.20 -7.26
N SER A 101 -8.51 -5.51 -6.37
CA SER A 101 -8.33 -5.59 -4.92
C SER A 101 -9.54 -6.22 -4.26
N LYS A 102 -9.30 -6.96 -3.17
CA LYS A 102 -10.39 -7.35 -2.27
C LYS A 102 -10.87 -6.10 -1.54
N LYS A 103 -12.18 -5.83 -1.61
CA LYS A 103 -12.79 -4.64 -1.03
C LYS A 103 -13.40 -4.95 0.33
N TYR A 104 -13.15 -4.08 1.28
CA TYR A 104 -13.68 -4.13 2.63
C TYR A 104 -14.32 -2.79 2.98
N ARG A 105 -15.36 -2.83 3.80
CA ARG A 105 -16.05 -1.65 4.30
C ARG A 105 -15.89 -1.58 5.81
N TYR A 106 -15.75 -0.38 6.35
CA TYR A 106 -15.93 -0.15 7.78
C TYR A 106 -17.42 -0.37 8.15
N PHE A 107 -17.65 -1.05 9.27
CA PHE A 107 -18.99 -1.30 9.80
C PHE A 107 -19.60 -0.03 10.39
#